data_AF-A0A656JNQ6-F1
#
_entry.id   AF-A0A656JNQ6-F1
#
_cell.length_a   1.000
_cell.length_b   1.000
_cell.length_c   1.000
_cell.angle_alpha   90.00
_cell.angle_beta   90.00
_cell.angle_gamma   90.00
#
_symmetry.space_group_name_H-M   'P 1'
#
loop_
_entity.id
_entity.type
_entity.pdbx_description
1 polymer ?
#
loop_
_entity_poly.entity_id
_entity_poly.type
_entity_poly.pdbx_seq_one_letter_code
_entity_poly.pdbx_strand_id
1 'polypeptide(L)' 'MHCEKTQLEHKKLELSRHPIFAEISSLHVLQRFMETHVFAVWDFMSLTKRLQQELTCTQLPWLPPTDAPAA' A
#
# COMPACT_ATOMS: atom_id res chain seq x y z
N MET A 1 14.70 -19.07 0.33
CA MET A 1 15.13 -17.73 0.77
C MET A 1 15.84 -16.90 -0.31
N HIS A 2 17.01 -17.27 -0.85
CA HIS A 2 17.67 -16.42 -1.87
C HIS A 2 16.92 -16.37 -3.21
N CYS A 3 16.34 -17.52 -3.63
CA CYS A 3 15.55 -17.62 -4.86
C CYS A 3 14.26 -16.76 -4.82
N GLU A 4 13.54 -16.74 -3.69
CA GLU A 4 12.31 -15.97 -3.52
C GLU A 4 12.57 -14.46 -3.53
N LYS A 5 13.66 -14.01 -2.90
CA LYS A 5 14.09 -12.61 -2.94
C LYS A 5 14.42 -12.19 -4.38
N THR A 6 15.15 -13.02 -5.12
CA THR A 6 15.45 -12.75 -6.53
C THR A 6 14.18 -12.69 -7.39
N GLN A 7 13.21 -13.57 -7.16
CA GLN A 7 11.92 -13.56 -7.85
C GLN A 7 11.12 -12.28 -7.55
N LEU A 8 11.09 -11.83 -6.29
CA LEU A 8 10.42 -10.60 -5.91
C LEU A 8 11.04 -9.39 -6.61
N GLU A 9 12.37 -9.29 -6.62
CA GLU A 9 13.07 -8.19 -7.28
C GLU A 9 12.83 -8.18 -8.80
N HIS A 10 12.77 -9.35 -9.43
CA HIS A 10 12.38 -9.46 -10.84
C HIS A 10 10.95 -8.92 -11.08
N LYS A 11 9.98 -9.31 -10.25
CA LYS A 11 8.59 -8.86 -10.38
C LYS A 11 8.44 -7.36 -10.15
N LYS A 12 9.18 -6.78 -9.20
CA LYS A 12 9.24 -5.33 -9.00
C LYS A 12 9.80 -4.61 -10.23
N LEU A 13 10.84 -5.17 -10.86
CA LEU A 13 11.42 -4.61 -12.08
C LEU A 13 10.44 -4.70 -13.27
N GLU A 14 9.69 -5.79 -13.40
CA GLU A 14 8.63 -5.91 -14.41
C GLU A 14 7.53 -4.85 -14.21
N LEU A 15 7.08 -4.68 -12.97
CA LEU A 15 6.07 -3.67 -12.62
C LEU A 15 6.57 -2.24 -12.87
N SER A 16 7.81 -1.91 -12.49
CA SER A 16 8.34 -0.55 -12.69
C SER A 16 8.51 -0.20 -14.17
N ARG A 17 8.71 -1.20 -15.03
CA ARG A 17 8.83 -1.05 -16.49
C ARG A 17 7.50 -1.19 -17.22
N HIS A 18 6.39 -1.25 -16.50
CA HIS A 18 5.08 -1.46 -17.12
C HIS A 18 4.74 -0.30 -18.08
N PRO A 19 4.28 -0.59 -19.32
CA PRO A 19 4.09 0.43 -20.37
C PRO A 19 3.08 1.51 -20.00
N ILE A 20 2.14 1.21 -19.09
CA ILE A 20 1.14 2.19 -18.62
C ILE A 20 1.78 3.49 -18.10
N PHE A 21 2.98 3.43 -17.52
CA PHE A 21 3.65 4.62 -17.01
C PHE A 21 4.20 5.49 -18.13
N ALA A 22 4.58 4.91 -19.27
CA ALA A 22 5.00 5.65 -20.46
C ALA A 22 3.82 6.35 -21.15
N GLU A 23 2.61 5.80 -21.04
CA GLU A 23 1.39 6.40 -21.61
C GLU A 23 0.96 7.68 -20.87
N ILE A 24 1.40 7.87 -19.61
CA ILE A 24 1.13 9.08 -18.82
C ILE A 24 2.02 10.23 -19.31
N SER A 25 1.67 10.77 -20.47
CA SER A 25 2.44 11.78 -21.20
C SER A 25 1.88 13.21 -21.08
N SER A 26 0.70 13.37 -20.48
CA SER A 26 0.05 14.68 -20.31
C SER A 26 -0.74 14.76 -19.02
N LEU A 27 -1.02 15.98 -18.58
CA LEU A 27 -1.82 16.24 -17.39
C LEU A 27 -3.21 15.58 -17.46
N HIS A 28 -3.85 15.62 -18.63
CA HIS A 28 -5.17 15.01 -18.82
C HIS A 28 -5.14 13.48 -18.68
N VAL A 29 -4.11 12.83 -19.22
CA VAL A 29 -3.94 11.37 -19.05
C VAL A 29 -3.63 11.03 -17.60
N LEU A 30 -2.81 11.84 -16.92
CA LEU A 30 -2.54 11.69 -15.50
C LEU A 30 -3.82 11.80 -14.67
N GLN A 31 -4.67 12.80 -14.92
CA GLN A 31 -5.94 12.97 -14.21
C GLN A 31 -6.82 11.72 -14.34
N ARG A 32 -6.99 11.20 -15.56
CA ARG A 32 -7.73 9.95 -15.79
C ARG A 32 -7.12 8.75 -15.08
N PHE A 33 -5.80 8.63 -15.07
CA PHE A 33 -5.12 7.58 -14.31
C PHE A 33 -5.43 7.69 -12.82
N MET A 34 -5.37 8.92 -12.28
CA MET A 34 -5.62 9.20 -10.85
C MET A 34 -7.07 8.92 -10.42
N GLU A 35 -8.05 9.14 -11.31
CA GLU A 35 -9.47 8.80 -11.06
C GLU A 35 -9.66 7.33 -10.69
N THR A 36 -8.84 6.43 -11.25
CA THR A 36 -8.85 5.01 -10.86
C THR A 36 -7.87 4.72 -9.72
N HIS A 37 -6.70 5.36 -9.73
CA HIS A 37 -5.65 5.13 -8.72
C HIS A 37 -6.12 5.46 -7.29
N VAL A 38 -7.06 6.39 -7.13
CA VAL A 38 -7.63 6.76 -5.83
C VAL A 38 -8.17 5.57 -5.05
N PHE A 39 -8.72 4.55 -5.72
CA PHE A 39 -9.25 3.36 -5.05
C PHE A 39 -8.14 2.52 -4.41
N ALA A 40 -7.01 2.36 -5.10
CA ALA A 40 -5.85 1.67 -4.56
C ALA A 40 -5.28 2.44 -3.35
N VAL A 41 -5.14 3.77 -3.47
CA VAL A 41 -4.66 4.61 -2.37
C VAL A 41 -5.60 4.54 -1.16
N TRP A 42 -6.92 4.58 -1.39
CA TRP A 42 -7.89 4.50 -0.32
C TRP A 42 -7.83 3.15 0.41
N ASP A 43 -7.72 2.03 -0.30
CA ASP A 43 -7.54 0.72 0.32
C ASP A 43 -6.30 0.68 1.24
N PHE A 44 -5.15 1.14 0.74
CA PHE A 44 -3.91 1.21 1.54
C PHE A 44 -4.02 2.16 2.75
N MET A 45 -4.67 3.31 2.60
CA MET A 45 -4.87 4.25 3.70
C MET A 45 -5.83 3.69 4.75
N SER A 46 -6.86 2.96 4.34
CA SER A 46 -7.80 2.29 5.24
C SER A 46 -7.10 1.20 6.04
N LEU A 47 -6.28 0.37 5.38
CA LEU A 47 -5.46 -0.64 6.04
C LEU A 47 -4.48 -0.01 7.04
N THR A 48 -3.78 1.05 6.62
CA THR A 48 -2.85 1.78 7.48
C THR A 48 -3.58 2.36 8.70
N LYS A 49 -4.79 2.90 8.50
CA LYS A 49 -5.60 3.44 9.59
C LYS A 49 -6.04 2.36 10.57
N ARG A 50 -6.39 1.17 10.07
CA ARG A 50 -6.73 0.02 10.91
C ARG A 50 -5.52 -0.41 11.76
N LEU A 51 -4.36 -0.58 11.14
CA LEU A 51 -3.12 -0.94 11.85
C LEU A 51 -2.76 0.12 12.90
N GLN A 52 -2.92 1.41 12.58
CA GLN A 52 -2.72 2.48 13.56
C GLN A 52 -3.66 2.32 14.76
N GLN A 53 -4.94 1.99 14.53
CA GLN A 53 -5.91 1.81 15.62
C GLN A 53 -5.58 0.60 16.49
N GLU A 54 -5.13 -0.50 15.90
CA GLU A 54 -4.81 -1.74 16.63
C GLU A 54 -3.49 -1.67 17.39
N LEU A 55 -2.49 -0.98 16.83
CA LEU A 55 -1.11 -1.03 17.32
C LEU A 55 -0.68 0.23 18.08
N THR A 56 -1.51 1.28 18.11
CA THR A 56 -1.13 2.57 18.72
C THR A 56 -2.24 3.21 19.55
N CYS A 57 -1.87 4.16 20.40
CA CYS A 57 -2.77 4.82 21.37
C CYS A 57 -3.70 5.87 20.73
N THR A 58 -4.56 5.46 19.79
CA THR A 58 -5.50 6.37 19.11
C THR A 58 -6.82 6.57 19.84
N GLN A 59 -7.15 5.72 20.82
CA GLN A 59 -8.40 5.75 21.59
C GLN A 59 -8.09 6.05 23.07
N LEU A 60 -8.92 6.88 23.71
CA LEU A 60 -8.77 7.24 25.12
C LEU A 60 -9.98 6.75 25.97
N PRO A 61 -9.75 6.17 27.16
CA PRO A 61 -8.43 5.80 27.69
C PRO A 61 -7.82 4.67 26.85
N TRP A 62 -6.49 4.69 26.68
CA TRP A 62 -5.82 3.57 26.01
C TRP A 62 -5.95 2.32 26.88
N LEU A 63 -6.47 1.24 26.31
CA LEU A 63 -6.58 -0.07 26.94
C LEU A 63 -5.74 -1.06 26.14
N PRO A 64 -5.00 -1.97 26.81
CA PRO A 64 -4.21 -2.96 26.11
C PRO A 64 -5.12 -3.87 25.24
N PRO A 65 -4.65 -4.34 24.07
CA PRO A 65 -5.40 -5.27 23.24
C PRO A 65 -5.79 -6.53 24.03
N THR A 66 -7.02 -7.01 23.84
CA THR A 66 -7.58 -8.15 24.59
C THR A 66 -6.86 -9.47 24.25
N ASP A 67 -6.39 -9.61 23.01
CA ASP A 67 -5.57 -10.72 22.56
C ASP A 67 -4.12 -10.25 22.41
N ALA A 68 -3.30 -10.55 23.41
CA ALA A 68 -1.86 -10.36 23.36
C ALA A 68 -1.09 -11.66 23.03
N PRO A 69 -1.13 -12.19 21.78
CA PRO A 69 -0.10 -13.09 21.33
C PRO A 69 0.64 -12.49 20.13
N ALA A 70 1.68 -11.72 20.42
CA ALA A 70 2.91 -11.59 19.63
C ALA A 70 3.71 -10.38 20.14
N ALA A 71 4.39 -10.57 21.28
CA ALA A 71 5.64 -9.87 21.55
C ALA A 71 6.79 -10.75 21.04
#